data_AF-A0ABD4DZ52-F1
#
_entry.id   AF-A0ABD4DZ52-F1
#
_cell.length_a   1.000
_cell.length_b   1.000
_cell.length_c   1.000
_cell.angle_alpha   90.00
_cell.angle_beta   90.00
_cell.angle_gamma   90.00
#
_symmetry.space_group_name_H-M   'P 1'
#
loop_
_entity.id
_entity.type
_entity.pdbx_description
1 polymer ?
#
loop_
_entity_poly.entity_id
_entity_poly.type
_entity_poly.pdbx_seq_one_letter_code
_entity_poly.pdbx_strand_id
1 'polypeptide(L)'
;MEMPPFRLSRLAPGQPGAEQLHPPHPPEDRCCGPTAVSRAASTRRARLAELDPHFHCSVIGTCLTTAELRKLVPRHAAVDREQATDLQIHHAAVELATQGGEGAKALHKALDQRYALAIKRFGAATDADALRALWADALKTGDVPPAYWAVVTHPASTPELRQLAFGDVHMLSHLVGAANRADIRRLVALEDENVTPRSKIERQQHRLRTFAVERDAEVRGMRATIESLSAAASRRAEPAGDGLHAELARLREAVSERDAVVALHASRRGAAEDRLQEEQLRVQALRAQLDAQRDTIETMKREAHAIEQTVLRTLAEAGSEPTALARVQGKRIVYVGGRPGAHAAIRRLVESAGGSLTVHDGGIEDRKGKLAASIPGADLVVFPVDCVDHDSMNTLKRLCERHQIAYRPLRTASVASFVDLMTDDHDDTAQSSRCSRVSAFCLRHG
;
A
#
# COMPACT_ATOMS: atom_id res chain seq x y z
N MET A 1 -3.49 12.95 -47.50
CA MET A 1 -4.27 12.90 -46.25
C MET A 1 -3.99 14.19 -45.50
N GLU A 2 -4.59 15.29 -45.93
CA GLU A 2 -5.93 15.75 -45.52
C GLU A 2 -5.97 16.11 -44.03
N MET A 3 -5.83 17.41 -43.78
CA MET A 3 -6.47 18.06 -42.64
C MET A 3 -7.99 17.89 -42.75
N PRO A 4 -8.72 17.79 -41.63
CA PRO A 4 -10.08 18.27 -41.58
C PRO A 4 -10.16 19.71 -41.06
N PRO A 5 -11.19 20.47 -41.48
CA PRO A 5 -11.18 21.93 -41.43
C PRO A 5 -12.30 22.49 -40.51
N PHE A 6 -12.05 23.65 -39.86
CA PHE A 6 -13.01 24.54 -39.12
C PHE A 6 -13.84 23.97 -37.93
N ARG A 7 -14.40 24.71 -36.95
CA ARG A 7 -14.17 26.02 -36.27
C ARG A 7 -14.86 25.96 -34.89
N LEU A 8 -14.38 26.75 -33.92
CA LEU A 8 -14.93 26.96 -32.56
C LEU A 8 -16.33 27.60 -32.55
N SER A 9 -17.18 27.26 -31.57
CA SER A 9 -18.52 27.85 -31.40
C SER A 9 -18.62 28.77 -30.17
N ARG A 10 -18.93 30.05 -30.41
CA ARG A 10 -19.44 31.03 -29.43
C ARG A 10 -20.97 30.94 -29.31
N LEU A 11 -21.50 31.43 -28.20
CA LEU A 11 -22.92 31.64 -27.88
C LEU A 11 -23.53 32.93 -28.51
N ALA A 12 -24.88 32.91 -28.63
CA ALA A 12 -25.88 34.01 -28.71
C ALA A 12 -26.44 34.41 -30.11
N PRO A 13 -27.58 35.15 -30.23
CA PRO A 13 -28.98 34.91 -29.77
C PRO A 13 -30.07 35.15 -30.88
N GLY A 14 -31.34 34.77 -30.65
CA GLY A 14 -32.52 35.42 -31.30
C GLY A 14 -33.62 34.52 -31.93
N GLN A 15 -34.84 34.61 -31.39
CA GLN A 15 -36.18 34.10 -31.84
C GLN A 15 -36.74 34.85 -33.09
N PRO A 16 -37.89 34.49 -33.77
CA PRO A 16 -39.19 34.02 -33.21
C PRO A 16 -40.04 33.02 -34.07
N GLY A 17 -41.18 32.56 -33.53
CA GLY A 17 -42.30 32.01 -34.32
C GLY A 17 -42.95 30.74 -33.73
N ALA A 18 -44.24 30.82 -33.40
CA ALA A 18 -45.06 29.83 -32.69
C ALA A 18 -45.39 28.55 -33.47
N GLU A 19 -45.49 27.42 -32.75
CA GLU A 19 -46.73 26.60 -32.70
C GLU A 19 -46.62 25.48 -31.64
N GLN A 20 -47.75 25.20 -31.01
CA GLN A 20 -47.93 24.34 -29.85
C GLN A 20 -47.71 22.87 -30.19
N LEU A 21 -46.93 22.16 -29.39
CA LEU A 21 -47.04 20.72 -29.11
C LEU A 21 -46.13 20.38 -27.91
N HIS A 22 -46.72 19.97 -26.79
CA HIS A 22 -46.02 19.51 -25.59
C HIS A 22 -45.19 18.24 -25.86
N PRO A 23 -43.90 18.19 -25.46
CA PRO A 23 -43.16 16.94 -25.27
C PRO A 23 -42.77 16.72 -23.79
N PRO A 24 -42.42 15.48 -23.43
CA PRO A 24 -42.45 15.00 -22.04
C PRO A 24 -41.26 15.51 -21.22
N HIS A 25 -41.52 15.75 -19.93
CA HIS A 25 -40.47 16.02 -18.95
C HIS A 25 -39.41 14.90 -18.93
N PRO A 26 -38.10 15.21 -18.84
CA PRO A 26 -37.07 14.21 -18.61
C PRO A 26 -37.24 13.61 -17.20
N PRO A 27 -36.89 12.33 -16.99
CA PRO A 27 -36.98 11.73 -15.66
C PRO A 27 -35.97 12.43 -14.74
N GLU A 28 -36.47 13.08 -13.70
CA GLU A 28 -35.64 13.58 -12.61
C GLU A 28 -34.98 12.37 -11.92
N ASP A 29 -33.65 12.31 -11.95
CA ASP A 29 -32.83 11.51 -11.03
C ASP A 29 -33.06 12.03 -9.60
N ARG A 30 -34.14 11.56 -8.98
CA ARG A 30 -34.44 11.81 -7.56
C ARG A 30 -33.64 10.85 -6.69
N CYS A 31 -32.33 11.04 -6.65
CA CYS A 31 -31.44 10.36 -5.70
C CYS A 31 -31.34 11.12 -4.35
N CYS A 32 -31.72 12.40 -4.27
CA CYS A 32 -31.47 13.24 -3.09
C CYS A 32 -32.62 14.21 -2.74
N GLY A 33 -33.84 13.70 -2.55
CA GLY A 33 -34.93 14.48 -1.94
C GLY A 33 -35.23 13.96 -0.52
N PRO A 34 -35.24 14.81 0.53
CA PRO A 34 -35.60 14.34 1.86
C PRO A 34 -37.10 13.99 1.87
N THR A 35 -37.41 12.70 1.98
CA THR A 35 -38.79 12.26 2.19
C THR A 35 -39.10 12.43 3.68
N ALA A 36 -39.83 13.50 4.02
CA ALA A 36 -40.25 13.75 5.39
C ALA A 36 -41.34 12.75 5.80
N VAL A 37 -40.93 11.60 6.35
CA VAL A 37 -41.85 10.69 7.04
C VAL A 37 -41.68 10.88 8.53
N SER A 38 -42.45 11.81 9.10
CA SER A 38 -42.65 11.92 10.54
C SER A 38 -43.41 10.69 11.05
N ARG A 39 -42.70 9.63 11.43
CA ARG A 39 -43.26 8.50 12.19
C ARG A 39 -43.12 8.79 13.69
N ALA A 40 -44.24 8.75 14.39
CA ALA A 40 -44.32 8.81 15.84
C ALA A 40 -43.29 7.87 16.50
N ALA A 41 -42.67 8.32 17.60
CA ALA A 41 -41.65 7.58 18.33
C ALA A 41 -42.18 6.19 18.73
N SER A 42 -41.79 5.19 17.97
CA SER A 42 -42.15 3.80 18.18
C SER A 42 -41.29 3.25 19.31
N THR A 43 -41.91 2.74 20.38
CA THR A 43 -41.21 2.07 21.49
C THR A 43 -40.62 0.72 21.11
N ARG A 44 -40.88 0.22 19.89
CA ARG A 44 -40.35 -1.04 19.37
C ARG A 44 -39.16 -0.82 18.44
N ARG A 45 -38.34 -1.87 18.30
CA ARG A 45 -37.25 -1.90 17.33
C ARG A 45 -37.80 -1.75 15.91
N ALA A 46 -37.07 -1.00 15.09
CA ALA A 46 -37.35 -0.90 13.66
C ALA A 46 -37.08 -2.25 12.98
N ARG A 47 -37.95 -2.64 12.06
CA ARG A 47 -37.73 -3.82 11.23
C ARG A 47 -36.79 -3.48 10.08
N LEU A 48 -36.15 -4.49 9.50
CA LEU A 48 -35.22 -4.31 8.37
C LEU A 48 -35.86 -3.51 7.23
N ALA A 49 -37.05 -3.92 6.78
CA ALA A 49 -37.80 -3.25 5.72
C ALA A 49 -38.38 -1.87 6.09
N GLU A 50 -38.24 -1.43 7.34
CA GLU A 50 -38.64 -0.09 7.79
C GLU A 50 -37.47 0.90 7.81
N LEU A 51 -36.25 0.42 7.61
CA LEU A 51 -35.08 1.27 7.47
C LEU A 51 -35.11 1.96 6.11
N ASP A 52 -34.44 3.10 6.01
CA ASP A 52 -34.24 3.75 4.72
C ASP A 52 -33.46 2.81 3.78
N PRO A 53 -33.88 2.67 2.50
CA PRO A 53 -33.19 1.84 1.52
C PRO A 53 -31.68 2.02 1.44
N HIS A 54 -31.15 3.23 1.72
CA HIS A 54 -29.70 3.46 1.67
C HIS A 54 -28.92 2.68 2.75
N PHE A 55 -29.57 2.23 3.84
CA PHE A 55 -28.92 1.41 4.86
C PHE A 55 -28.84 -0.08 4.47
N HIS A 56 -29.69 -0.57 3.55
CA HIS A 56 -29.82 -2.00 3.30
C HIS A 56 -28.53 -2.63 2.78
N CYS A 57 -27.86 -2.00 1.81
CA CYS A 57 -26.57 -2.48 1.30
C CYS A 57 -25.52 -2.59 2.42
N SER A 58 -25.41 -1.56 3.26
CA SER A 58 -24.47 -1.53 4.38
C SER A 58 -24.79 -2.58 5.45
N VAL A 59 -26.05 -2.71 5.86
CA VAL A 59 -26.48 -3.71 6.84
C VAL A 59 -26.24 -5.12 6.31
N ILE A 60 -26.69 -5.41 5.08
CA ILE A 60 -26.52 -6.74 4.48
C ILE A 60 -25.04 -7.07 4.29
N GLY A 61 -24.25 -6.14 3.76
CA GLY A 61 -22.83 -6.35 3.47
C GLY A 61 -21.94 -6.45 4.70
N THR A 62 -22.31 -5.80 5.79
CA THR A 62 -21.54 -5.81 7.04
C THR A 62 -21.99 -6.93 7.98
N CYS A 63 -23.29 -7.18 8.05
CA CYS A 63 -23.88 -8.02 9.08
C CYS A 63 -24.18 -9.45 8.62
N LEU A 64 -24.09 -9.76 7.33
CA LEU A 64 -24.28 -11.12 6.81
C LEU A 64 -23.13 -11.50 5.87
N THR A 65 -22.62 -12.71 6.03
CA THR A 65 -21.61 -13.25 5.13
C THR A 65 -22.25 -13.70 3.82
N THR A 66 -21.49 -13.69 2.73
CA THR A 66 -21.98 -14.17 1.43
C THR A 66 -22.43 -15.63 1.49
N ALA A 67 -21.76 -16.46 2.30
CA ALA A 67 -22.14 -17.86 2.50
C ALA A 67 -23.53 -18.01 3.17
N GLU A 68 -23.89 -17.11 4.08
CA GLU A 68 -25.22 -17.08 4.68
C GLU A 68 -26.27 -16.60 3.68
N LEU A 69 -25.97 -15.53 2.94
CA LEU A 69 -26.87 -15.01 1.90
C LEU A 69 -27.17 -16.08 0.84
N ARG A 70 -26.15 -16.83 0.40
CA ARG A 70 -26.31 -17.95 -0.56
C ARG A 70 -27.23 -19.07 -0.06
N LYS A 71 -27.39 -19.24 1.26
CA LYS A 71 -28.33 -20.24 1.82
C LYS A 71 -29.75 -19.70 1.93
N LEU A 72 -29.90 -18.39 2.14
CA LEU A 72 -31.17 -17.75 2.48
C LEU A 72 -31.87 -17.13 1.27
N VAL A 73 -31.15 -16.36 0.45
CA VAL A 73 -31.70 -15.57 -0.68
C VAL A 73 -32.40 -16.44 -1.73
N PRO A 74 -31.85 -17.58 -2.20
CA PRO A 74 -32.49 -18.41 -3.24
C PRO A 74 -33.86 -18.99 -2.84
N ARG A 75 -34.21 -18.98 -1.55
CA ARG A 75 -35.53 -19.44 -1.08
C ARG A 75 -36.64 -18.42 -1.30
N HIS A 76 -36.27 -17.17 -1.55
CA HIS A 76 -37.18 -16.02 -1.62
C HIS A 76 -37.00 -15.18 -2.89
N ALA A 77 -35.92 -15.42 -3.67
CA ALA A 77 -35.64 -14.77 -4.94
C ALA A 77 -35.18 -15.79 -5.99
N ALA A 78 -35.45 -15.50 -7.27
CA ALA A 78 -35.05 -16.34 -8.40
C ALA A 78 -33.56 -16.17 -8.73
N VAL A 79 -32.69 -16.69 -7.86
CA VAL A 79 -31.23 -16.64 -8.02
C VAL A 79 -30.65 -18.03 -7.80
N ASP A 80 -29.78 -18.47 -8.71
CA ASP A 80 -29.08 -19.74 -8.59
C ASP A 80 -28.01 -19.69 -7.48
N ARG A 81 -28.07 -20.62 -6.53
CA ARG A 81 -27.17 -20.65 -5.37
C ARG A 81 -25.70 -20.86 -5.76
N GLU A 82 -25.42 -21.66 -6.78
CA GLU A 82 -24.09 -22.12 -7.16
C GLU A 82 -23.49 -21.25 -8.26
N GLN A 83 -24.31 -20.81 -9.22
CA GLN A 83 -23.84 -20.08 -10.39
C GLN A 83 -23.85 -18.56 -10.20
N ALA A 84 -24.70 -18.01 -9.33
CA ALA A 84 -24.73 -16.56 -9.13
C ALA A 84 -23.44 -16.06 -8.52
N THR A 85 -22.99 -14.88 -8.95
CA THR A 85 -21.89 -14.15 -8.36
C THR A 85 -22.25 -13.63 -6.96
N ASP A 86 -21.24 -13.34 -6.14
CA ASP A 86 -21.44 -12.76 -4.81
C ASP A 86 -22.23 -11.44 -4.86
N LEU A 87 -21.97 -10.62 -5.90
CA LEU A 87 -22.68 -9.37 -6.13
C LEU A 87 -24.17 -9.59 -6.44
N GLN A 88 -24.50 -10.57 -7.28
CA GLN A 88 -25.89 -10.91 -7.60
C GLN A 88 -26.66 -11.39 -6.38
N ILE A 89 -26.05 -12.24 -5.56
CA ILE A 89 -26.65 -12.71 -4.30
C ILE A 89 -26.86 -11.54 -3.33
N HIS A 90 -25.89 -10.63 -3.23
CA HIS A 90 -26.00 -9.44 -2.38
C HIS A 90 -27.09 -8.48 -2.85
N HIS A 91 -27.14 -8.15 -4.15
CA HIS A 91 -28.18 -7.27 -4.70
C HIS A 91 -29.57 -7.86 -4.50
N ALA A 92 -29.76 -9.16 -4.73
CA ALA A 92 -31.04 -9.83 -4.46
C ALA A 92 -31.42 -9.76 -2.97
N ALA A 93 -30.46 -9.88 -2.05
CA ALA A 93 -30.73 -9.69 -0.62
C ALA A 93 -31.17 -8.25 -0.29
N VAL A 94 -30.52 -7.24 -0.89
CA VAL A 94 -30.87 -5.81 -0.73
C VAL A 94 -32.25 -5.52 -1.30
N GLU A 95 -32.58 -6.09 -2.45
CA GLU A 95 -33.91 -5.98 -3.07
C GLU A 95 -34.99 -6.60 -2.18
N LEU A 96 -34.77 -7.82 -1.65
CA LEU A 96 -35.67 -8.46 -0.69
C LEU A 96 -35.86 -7.60 0.56
N ALA A 97 -34.79 -7.00 1.11
CA ALA A 97 -34.88 -6.11 2.26
C ALA A 97 -35.72 -4.86 1.96
N THR A 98 -35.61 -4.31 0.75
CA THR A 98 -36.32 -3.10 0.30
C THR A 98 -37.79 -3.35 0.00
N GLN A 99 -38.11 -4.45 -0.69
CA GLN A 99 -39.49 -4.81 -1.04
C GLN A 99 -40.32 -5.27 0.17
N GLY A 100 -39.65 -5.74 1.23
CA GLY A 100 -40.32 -6.29 2.41
C GLY A 100 -40.77 -7.74 2.19
N GLY A 101 -41.90 -8.12 2.79
CA GLY A 101 -42.45 -9.47 2.67
C GLY A 101 -41.65 -10.56 3.38
N GLU A 102 -41.79 -11.81 2.92
CA GLU A 102 -41.19 -12.98 3.59
C GLU A 102 -39.66 -13.01 3.50
N GLY A 103 -39.07 -12.53 2.40
CA GLY A 103 -37.61 -12.42 2.27
C GLY A 103 -37.00 -11.46 3.28
N ALA A 104 -37.55 -10.25 3.42
CA ALA A 104 -37.11 -9.29 4.45
C ALA A 104 -37.29 -9.83 5.87
N LYS A 105 -38.39 -10.53 6.16
CA LYS A 105 -38.62 -11.17 7.47
C LYS A 105 -37.59 -12.25 7.75
N ALA A 106 -37.25 -13.07 6.76
CA ALA A 106 -36.22 -14.10 6.89
C ALA A 106 -34.83 -13.49 7.17
N LEU A 107 -34.45 -12.44 6.42
CA LEU A 107 -33.20 -11.69 6.65
C LEU A 107 -33.17 -11.05 8.04
N HIS A 108 -34.25 -10.38 8.44
CA HIS A 108 -34.38 -9.78 9.76
C HIS A 108 -34.26 -10.82 10.88
N LYS A 109 -34.94 -11.96 10.74
CA LYS A 109 -34.86 -13.07 11.70
C LYS A 109 -33.44 -13.62 11.81
N ALA A 110 -32.73 -13.77 10.69
CA ALA A 110 -31.35 -14.23 10.69
C ALA A 110 -30.42 -13.26 11.44
N LEU A 111 -30.57 -11.95 11.18
CA LEU A 111 -29.82 -10.90 11.88
C LEU A 111 -30.12 -10.88 13.39
N ASP A 112 -31.39 -10.97 13.78
CA ASP A 112 -31.80 -10.98 15.19
C ASP A 112 -31.30 -12.22 15.94
N GLN A 113 -31.33 -13.39 15.31
CA GLN A 113 -30.79 -14.62 15.88
C GLN A 113 -29.27 -14.56 16.05
N ARG A 114 -28.57 -14.07 15.02
CA ARG A 114 -27.11 -13.98 15.01
C ARG A 114 -26.60 -12.99 16.06
N TYR A 115 -27.31 -11.88 16.25
CA TYR A 115 -26.87 -10.78 17.12
C TYR A 115 -27.70 -10.62 18.38
N ALA A 116 -28.38 -11.68 18.83
CA ALA A 116 -29.24 -11.66 20.01
C ALA A 116 -28.54 -11.12 21.28
N LEU A 117 -27.27 -11.47 21.49
CA LEU A 117 -26.49 -10.99 22.64
C LEU A 117 -26.26 -9.47 22.57
N ALA A 118 -25.91 -8.95 21.40
CA ALA A 118 -25.69 -7.52 21.20
C ALA A 118 -27.01 -6.74 21.30
N ILE A 119 -28.09 -7.26 20.72
CA ILE A 119 -29.44 -6.67 20.87
C ILE A 119 -29.82 -6.58 22.36
N LYS A 120 -29.57 -7.63 23.14
CA LYS A 120 -29.81 -7.62 24.59
C LYS A 120 -28.94 -6.58 25.31
N ARG A 121 -27.65 -6.48 24.96
CA ARG A 121 -26.71 -5.50 25.54
C ARG A 121 -27.15 -4.07 25.28
N PHE A 122 -27.47 -3.75 24.03
CA PHE A 122 -27.89 -2.41 23.61
C PHE A 122 -29.29 -2.06 24.11
N GLY A 123 -30.15 -3.04 24.37
CA GLY A 123 -31.50 -2.82 24.91
C GLY A 123 -31.53 -2.17 26.30
N ALA A 124 -30.41 -2.12 27.03
CA ALA A 124 -30.29 -1.38 28.28
C ALA A 124 -30.15 0.15 28.09
N ALA A 125 -29.79 0.61 26.89
CA ALA A 125 -29.66 2.03 26.58
C ALA A 125 -31.05 2.64 26.37
N THR A 126 -31.37 3.70 27.12
CA THR A 126 -32.69 4.35 27.10
C THR A 126 -32.74 5.61 26.26
N ASP A 127 -31.58 6.12 25.85
CA ASP A 127 -31.43 7.34 25.04
C ASP A 127 -30.36 7.19 23.95
N ALA A 128 -30.28 8.21 23.09
CA ALA A 128 -29.37 8.22 21.95
C ALA A 128 -27.90 8.36 22.36
N ASP A 129 -27.60 8.98 23.49
CA ASP A 129 -26.23 9.20 23.97
C ASP A 129 -25.64 7.92 24.54
N ALA A 130 -26.42 7.15 25.29
CA ALA A 130 -26.05 5.82 25.77
C ALA A 130 -25.80 4.86 24.58
N LEU A 131 -26.65 4.91 23.54
CA LEU A 131 -26.41 4.13 22.32
C LEU A 131 -25.13 4.57 21.59
N ARG A 132 -24.89 5.87 21.50
CA ARG A 132 -23.67 6.43 20.89
C ARG A 132 -22.41 5.98 21.63
N ALA A 133 -22.46 5.94 22.96
CA ALA A 133 -21.34 5.45 23.77
C ALA A 133 -21.07 3.95 23.52
N LEU A 134 -22.11 3.11 23.48
CA LEU A 134 -21.97 1.69 23.16
C LEU A 134 -21.49 1.44 21.72
N TRP A 135 -21.89 2.29 20.77
CA TRP A 135 -21.38 2.26 19.40
C TRP A 135 -19.89 2.60 19.34
N ALA A 136 -19.48 3.69 19.99
CA ALA A 136 -18.09 4.11 20.05
C ALA A 136 -17.19 3.06 20.72
N ASP A 137 -17.69 2.37 21.75
CA ASP A 137 -16.99 1.24 22.37
C ASP A 137 -16.82 0.07 21.39
N ALA A 138 -17.89 -0.32 20.68
CA ALA A 138 -17.84 -1.39 19.69
C ALA A 138 -16.88 -1.10 18.51
N LEU A 139 -16.77 0.16 18.08
CA LEU A 139 -15.76 0.57 17.09
C LEU A 139 -14.34 0.37 17.61
N LYS A 140 -14.08 0.64 18.89
CA LYS A 140 -12.76 0.46 19.51
C LYS A 140 -12.39 -1.00 19.69
N THR A 141 -13.36 -1.85 20.06
CA THR A 141 -13.12 -3.28 20.30
C THR A 141 -13.20 -4.14 19.04
N GLY A 142 -13.73 -3.60 17.93
CA GLY A 142 -13.88 -4.31 16.66
C GLY A 142 -15.17 -5.12 16.53
N ASP A 143 -16.09 -5.04 17.50
CA ASP A 143 -17.40 -5.71 17.49
C ASP A 143 -18.43 -4.96 16.62
N VAL A 144 -18.05 -4.61 15.40
CA VAL A 144 -18.79 -3.68 14.53
C VAL A 144 -20.10 -4.27 14.00
N PRO A 145 -20.16 -5.44 13.32
CA PRO A 145 -21.42 -5.99 12.80
C PRO A 145 -22.54 -6.17 13.85
N PRO A 146 -22.30 -6.77 15.03
CA PRO A 146 -23.35 -6.93 16.05
C PRO A 146 -23.86 -5.59 16.58
N ALA A 147 -22.95 -4.64 16.86
CA ALA A 147 -23.31 -3.32 17.36
C ALA A 147 -24.07 -2.51 16.31
N TYR A 148 -23.66 -2.59 15.04
CA TYR A 148 -24.27 -1.85 13.95
C TYR A 148 -25.73 -2.24 13.78
N TRP A 149 -26.04 -3.54 13.74
CA TRP A 149 -27.42 -4.02 13.68
C TRP A 149 -28.25 -3.57 14.88
N ALA A 150 -27.67 -3.64 16.09
CA ALA A 150 -28.36 -3.22 17.31
C ALA A 150 -28.71 -1.72 17.28
N VAL A 151 -27.77 -0.86 16.88
CA VAL A 151 -27.94 0.60 16.81
C VAL A 151 -28.96 1.01 15.75
N VAL A 152 -28.86 0.51 14.52
CA VAL A 152 -29.74 0.96 13.42
C VAL A 152 -31.20 0.56 13.65
N THR A 153 -31.43 -0.52 14.40
CA THR A 153 -32.78 -1.00 14.73
C THR A 153 -33.31 -0.54 16.09
N HIS A 154 -32.49 0.09 16.95
CA HIS A 154 -32.87 0.42 18.32
C HIS A 154 -34.05 1.43 18.36
N PRO A 155 -35.01 1.31 19.31
CA PRO A 155 -36.12 2.26 19.44
C PRO A 155 -35.66 3.69 19.72
N ALA A 156 -34.63 3.85 20.57
CA ALA A 156 -34.05 5.15 20.90
C ALA A 156 -33.04 5.68 19.85
N SER A 157 -32.90 5.01 18.70
CA SER A 157 -31.99 5.44 17.64
C SER A 157 -32.56 6.59 16.83
N THR A 158 -31.87 7.73 16.82
CA THR A 158 -32.25 8.90 16.02
C THR A 158 -31.70 8.78 14.59
N PRO A 159 -32.26 9.53 13.60
CA PRO A 159 -31.73 9.57 12.25
C PRO A 159 -30.24 9.94 12.20
N GLU A 160 -29.80 10.87 13.04
CA GLU A 160 -28.40 11.33 13.12
C GLU A 160 -27.49 10.21 13.62
N LEU A 161 -27.93 9.43 14.61
CA LEU A 161 -27.16 8.31 15.13
C LEU A 161 -27.06 7.16 14.10
N ARG A 162 -28.15 6.86 13.39
CA ARG A 162 -28.11 5.87 12.29
C ARG A 162 -27.14 6.29 11.20
N GLN A 163 -27.17 7.57 10.83
CA GLN A 163 -26.28 8.13 9.82
C GLN A 163 -24.81 8.12 10.26
N LEU A 164 -24.55 8.43 11.53
CA LEU A 164 -23.21 8.33 12.12
C LEU A 164 -22.68 6.89 12.01
N ALA A 165 -23.44 5.91 12.51
CA ALA A 165 -23.02 4.52 12.50
C ALA A 165 -22.83 3.97 11.06
N PHE A 166 -23.70 4.37 10.13
CA PHE A 166 -23.53 4.06 8.70
C PHE A 166 -22.25 4.67 8.13
N GLY A 167 -21.97 5.94 8.44
CA GLY A 167 -20.75 6.63 8.01
C GLY A 167 -19.49 5.93 8.48
N ASP A 168 -19.43 5.55 9.75
CA ASP A 168 -18.30 4.82 10.33
C ASP A 168 -18.09 3.46 9.65
N VAL A 169 -19.15 2.68 9.45
CA VAL A 169 -19.10 1.38 8.73
C VAL A 169 -18.68 1.55 7.28
N HIS A 170 -19.18 2.60 6.62
CA HIS A 170 -18.81 2.93 5.24
C HIS A 170 -17.32 3.24 5.12
N MET A 171 -16.77 4.07 6.02
CA MET A 171 -15.34 4.39 6.04
C MET A 171 -14.49 3.17 6.38
N LEU A 172 -14.90 2.33 7.33
CA LEU A 172 -14.22 1.06 7.63
C LEU A 172 -14.14 0.16 6.39
N SER A 173 -15.21 0.07 5.61
CA SER A 173 -15.23 -0.72 4.38
C SER A 173 -14.23 -0.19 3.34
N HIS A 174 -14.07 1.13 3.22
CA HIS A 174 -13.07 1.76 2.38
C HIS A 174 -11.63 1.50 2.86
N LEU A 175 -11.38 1.62 4.17
CA LEU A 175 -10.08 1.40 4.80
C LEU A 175 -9.62 -0.06 4.66
N VAL A 176 -10.49 -1.02 5.00
CA VAL A 176 -10.21 -2.46 4.81
C VAL A 176 -9.99 -2.77 3.33
N GLY A 177 -10.76 -2.16 2.44
CA GLY A 177 -10.54 -2.29 1.00
C GLY A 177 -9.18 -1.77 0.55
N ALA A 178 -8.69 -0.66 1.12
CA ALA A 178 -7.37 -0.11 0.82
C ALA A 178 -6.23 -0.97 1.36
N ALA A 179 -6.35 -1.43 2.61
CA ALA A 179 -5.40 -2.34 3.25
C ALA A 179 -5.30 -3.67 2.48
N ASN A 180 -6.44 -4.31 2.19
CA ASN A 180 -6.48 -5.56 1.42
C ASN A 180 -5.83 -5.41 0.04
N ARG A 181 -6.01 -4.28 -0.64
CA ARG A 181 -5.32 -4.03 -1.93
C ARG A 181 -3.81 -3.93 -1.78
N ALA A 182 -3.32 -3.30 -0.72
CA ALA A 182 -1.89 -3.24 -0.43
C ALA A 182 -1.33 -4.64 -0.11
N ASP A 183 -2.08 -5.42 0.67
CA ASP A 183 -1.71 -6.80 1.01
C ASP A 183 -1.71 -7.71 -0.22
N ILE A 184 -2.71 -7.63 -1.10
CA ILE A 184 -2.75 -8.38 -2.36
C ILE A 184 -1.53 -8.05 -3.22
N ARG A 185 -1.17 -6.76 -3.37
CA ARG A 185 0.04 -6.38 -4.13
C ARG A 185 1.31 -6.97 -3.51
N ARG A 186 1.40 -6.95 -2.18
CA ARG A 186 2.53 -7.54 -1.45
C ARG A 186 2.59 -9.06 -1.63
N LEU A 187 1.46 -9.74 -1.57
CA LEU A 187 1.37 -11.19 -1.79
C LEU A 187 1.81 -11.54 -3.21
N VAL A 188 1.30 -10.85 -4.23
CA VAL A 188 1.71 -11.07 -5.63
C VAL A 188 3.20 -10.84 -5.82
N ALA A 189 3.76 -9.76 -5.26
CA ALA A 189 5.20 -9.49 -5.34
C ALA A 189 6.04 -10.61 -4.67
N LEU A 190 5.61 -11.09 -3.50
CA LEU A 190 6.28 -12.21 -2.81
C LEU A 190 6.15 -13.53 -3.58
N GLU A 191 5.04 -13.77 -4.26
CA GLU A 191 4.86 -14.93 -5.13
C GLU A 191 5.83 -14.88 -6.31
N ASP A 192 5.95 -13.73 -6.99
CA ASP A 192 6.88 -13.52 -8.11
C ASP A 192 8.36 -13.67 -7.67
N GLU A 193 8.70 -13.11 -6.51
CA GLU A 193 10.02 -13.27 -5.89
C GLU A 193 10.34 -14.72 -5.53
N ASN A 194 9.33 -15.56 -5.26
CA ASN A 194 9.53 -17.00 -5.00
C ASN A 194 9.63 -17.83 -6.28
N VAL A 195 8.86 -17.50 -7.32
CA VAL A 195 8.87 -18.24 -8.59
C VAL A 195 10.24 -18.15 -9.26
N THR A 196 10.85 -16.96 -9.31
CA THR A 196 12.10 -16.74 -10.04
C THR A 196 13.29 -17.59 -9.53
N PRO A 197 13.59 -17.64 -8.21
CA PRO A 197 14.63 -18.49 -7.66
C PRO A 197 14.28 -19.98 -7.78
N ARG A 198 13.02 -20.37 -7.57
CA ARG A 198 12.58 -21.78 -7.71
C ARG A 198 12.85 -22.29 -9.12
N SER A 199 12.45 -21.55 -10.15
CA SER A 199 12.74 -21.92 -11.55
C SER A 199 14.23 -21.87 -11.90
N LYS A 200 15.05 -21.06 -11.21
CA LYS A 200 16.52 -21.10 -11.35
C LYS A 200 17.11 -22.36 -10.72
N ILE A 201 16.67 -22.72 -9.51
CA ILE A 201 17.10 -23.93 -8.80
C ILE A 201 16.72 -25.17 -9.60
N GLU A 202 15.49 -25.27 -10.11
CA GLU A 202 15.07 -26.41 -10.94
C GLU A 202 15.94 -26.56 -12.19
N ARG A 203 16.22 -25.45 -12.90
CA ARG A 203 17.11 -25.47 -14.07
C ARG A 203 18.53 -25.88 -13.70
N GLN A 204 19.07 -25.39 -12.58
CA GLN A 204 20.40 -25.78 -12.12
C GLN A 204 20.46 -27.25 -11.71
N GLN A 205 19.46 -27.74 -10.97
CA GLN A 205 19.35 -29.14 -10.58
C GLN A 205 19.24 -30.06 -11.80
N HIS A 206 18.46 -29.66 -12.81
CA HIS A 206 18.36 -30.42 -14.06
C HIS A 206 19.72 -30.48 -14.78
N ARG A 207 20.40 -29.34 -14.95
CA ARG A 207 21.74 -29.32 -15.58
C ARG A 207 22.77 -30.16 -14.83
N LEU A 208 22.78 -30.09 -13.49
CA LEU A 208 23.68 -30.90 -12.66
C LEU A 208 23.41 -32.39 -12.80
N ARG A 209 22.13 -32.81 -12.83
CA ARG A 209 21.76 -34.21 -13.05
C ARG A 209 22.19 -34.70 -14.43
N THR A 210 21.93 -33.92 -15.48
CA THR A 210 22.34 -34.28 -16.84
C THR A 210 23.86 -34.44 -16.93
N PHE A 211 24.61 -33.47 -16.38
CA PHE A 211 26.08 -33.53 -16.38
C PHE A 211 26.63 -34.72 -15.59
N ALA A 212 25.99 -35.07 -14.46
CA ALA A 212 26.36 -36.26 -13.68
C ALA A 212 26.13 -37.55 -14.49
N VAL A 213 24.99 -37.68 -15.17
CA VAL A 213 24.68 -38.85 -16.02
C VAL A 213 25.68 -38.98 -17.17
N GLU A 214 26.02 -37.88 -17.84
CA GLU A 214 27.01 -37.85 -18.92
C GLU A 214 28.40 -38.27 -18.42
N ARG A 215 28.84 -37.74 -17.27
CA ARG A 215 30.12 -38.10 -16.66
C ARG A 215 30.16 -39.57 -16.23
N ASP A 216 29.10 -40.08 -15.63
CA ASP A 216 29.03 -41.49 -15.24
C ASP A 216 29.07 -42.42 -16.47
N ALA A 217 28.45 -42.03 -17.58
CA ALA A 217 28.50 -42.77 -18.83
C ALA A 217 29.92 -42.78 -19.41
N GLU A 218 30.60 -41.63 -19.42
CA GLU A 218 31.98 -41.52 -19.90
C GLU A 218 32.95 -42.32 -19.00
N VAL A 219 32.81 -42.23 -17.68
CA VAL A 219 33.62 -43.02 -16.72
C VAL A 219 33.41 -44.52 -16.93
N ARG A 220 32.17 -44.97 -17.16
CA ARG A 220 31.89 -46.37 -17.52
C ARG A 220 32.55 -46.76 -18.84
N GLY A 221 32.48 -45.90 -19.86
CA GLY A 221 33.14 -46.12 -21.15
C GLY A 221 34.66 -46.28 -21.00
N MET A 222 35.31 -45.35 -20.29
CA MET A 222 36.75 -45.42 -20.02
C MET A 222 37.13 -46.69 -19.23
N ARG A 223 36.34 -47.06 -18.21
CA ARG A 223 36.58 -48.29 -17.43
C ARG A 223 36.49 -49.53 -18.32
N ALA A 224 35.48 -49.63 -19.17
CA ALA A 224 35.34 -50.75 -20.11
C ALA A 224 36.51 -50.83 -21.11
N THR A 225 37.00 -49.68 -21.59
CA THR A 225 38.19 -49.64 -22.45
C THR A 225 39.45 -50.11 -21.72
N ILE A 226 39.68 -49.63 -20.49
CA ILE A 226 40.81 -50.07 -19.64
C ILE A 226 40.74 -51.58 -19.41
N GLU A 227 39.56 -52.10 -19.06
CA GLU A 227 39.36 -53.51 -18.79
C GLU A 227 39.61 -54.37 -20.04
N SER A 228 39.12 -53.94 -21.21
CA SER A 228 39.39 -54.60 -22.50
C SER A 228 40.88 -54.61 -22.87
N LEU A 229 41.56 -53.46 -22.72
CA LEU A 229 43.00 -53.34 -22.98
C LEU A 229 43.82 -54.20 -22.00
N SER A 230 43.46 -54.24 -20.72
CA SER A 230 44.11 -55.10 -19.73
C SER A 230 43.92 -56.59 -20.05
N ALA A 231 42.72 -57.00 -20.46
CA ALA A 231 42.45 -58.39 -20.83
C ALA A 231 43.17 -58.80 -22.13
N ALA A 232 43.31 -57.87 -23.09
CA ALA A 232 44.11 -58.08 -24.30
C ALA A 232 45.61 -58.16 -24.01
N ALA A 233 46.12 -57.34 -23.08
CA ALA A 233 47.51 -57.39 -22.61
C ALA A 233 47.82 -58.70 -21.86
N SER A 234 46.94 -59.13 -20.95
CA SER A 234 47.08 -60.40 -20.23
C SER A 234 47.03 -61.63 -21.13
N ARG A 235 46.25 -61.59 -22.23
CA ARG A 235 46.22 -62.66 -23.25
C ARG A 235 47.44 -62.68 -24.18
N ARG A 236 48.21 -61.59 -24.25
CA ARG A 236 49.45 -61.49 -25.04
C ARG A 236 50.71 -61.82 -24.21
N ALA A 237 50.56 -62.20 -22.94
CA ALA A 237 51.68 -62.55 -22.08
C ALA A 237 52.14 -64.02 -22.30
N GLU A 238 52.93 -64.23 -23.34
CA GLU A 238 54.04 -65.21 -23.43
C GLU A 238 55.33 -64.39 -23.71
N PRO A 239 56.52 -64.83 -23.30
CA PRO A 239 57.56 -63.94 -22.81
C PRO A 239 58.32 -63.23 -23.93
N ALA A 240 58.25 -61.90 -23.96
CA ALA A 240 59.27 -61.05 -24.57
C ALA A 240 59.63 -59.95 -23.56
N GLY A 241 60.73 -60.19 -22.85
CA GLY A 241 61.14 -59.48 -21.62
C GLY A 241 61.30 -57.97 -21.74
N ASP A 242 61.42 -57.40 -22.94
CA ASP A 242 61.63 -55.95 -23.13
C ASP A 242 60.36 -55.19 -23.55
N GLY A 243 59.44 -55.80 -24.30
CA GLY A 243 58.25 -55.12 -24.83
C GLY A 243 57.18 -54.83 -23.77
N LEU A 244 56.98 -55.78 -22.83
CA LEU A 244 56.06 -55.60 -21.71
C LEU A 244 56.56 -54.56 -20.70
N HIS A 245 57.88 -54.48 -20.49
CA HIS A 245 58.47 -53.46 -19.62
C HIS A 245 58.31 -52.06 -20.24
N ALA A 246 58.50 -51.92 -21.56
CA ALA A 246 58.25 -50.67 -22.26
C ALA A 246 56.77 -50.25 -22.23
N GLU A 247 55.84 -51.19 -22.38
CA GLU A 247 54.39 -50.88 -22.33
C GLU A 247 53.91 -50.58 -20.90
N LEU A 248 54.42 -51.30 -19.88
CA LEU A 248 54.18 -50.95 -18.47
C LEU A 248 54.75 -49.58 -18.11
N ALA A 249 55.91 -49.21 -18.67
CA ALA A 249 56.47 -47.87 -18.50
C ALA A 249 55.56 -46.80 -19.11
N ARG A 250 55.08 -47.00 -20.34
CA ARG A 250 54.13 -46.09 -21.00
C ARG A 250 52.80 -45.95 -20.26
N LEU A 251 52.24 -47.05 -19.78
CA LEU A 251 50.98 -47.01 -19.03
C LEU A 251 51.16 -46.31 -17.67
N ARG A 252 52.28 -46.52 -16.99
CA ARG A 252 52.61 -45.78 -15.76
C ARG A 252 52.76 -44.28 -16.02
N GLU A 253 53.38 -43.90 -17.13
CA GLU A 253 53.51 -42.50 -17.53
C GLU A 253 52.15 -41.87 -17.85
N ALA A 254 51.29 -42.57 -18.62
CA ALA A 254 49.94 -42.10 -18.93
C ALA A 254 49.03 -41.99 -17.69
N VAL A 255 49.18 -42.90 -16.71
CA VAL A 255 48.48 -42.80 -15.42
C VAL A 255 49.01 -41.62 -14.62
N SER A 256 50.33 -41.43 -14.56
CA SER A 256 50.95 -40.29 -13.88
C SER A 256 50.52 -38.95 -14.47
N GLU A 257 50.42 -38.83 -15.81
CA GLU A 257 49.90 -37.63 -16.47
C GLU A 257 48.44 -37.37 -16.12
N ARG A 258 47.60 -38.42 -16.09
CA ARG A 258 46.19 -38.29 -15.70
C ARG A 258 46.04 -37.90 -14.23
N ASP A 259 46.84 -38.47 -13.34
CA ASP A 259 46.85 -38.12 -11.92
C ASP A 259 47.29 -36.67 -11.72
N ALA A 260 48.26 -36.18 -12.50
CA ALA A 260 48.66 -34.77 -12.49
C ALA A 260 47.51 -33.83 -12.91
N VAL A 261 46.73 -34.21 -13.93
CA VAL A 261 45.55 -33.43 -14.36
C VAL A 261 44.47 -33.43 -13.28
N VAL A 262 44.18 -34.57 -12.66
CA VAL A 262 43.21 -34.67 -11.55
C VAL A 262 43.67 -33.83 -10.36
N ALA A 263 44.95 -33.89 -10.00
CA ALA A 263 45.52 -33.07 -8.92
C ALA A 263 45.38 -31.56 -9.22
N LEU A 264 45.62 -31.14 -10.47
CA LEU A 264 45.44 -29.75 -10.88
C LEU A 264 43.97 -29.30 -10.76
N HIS A 265 43.02 -30.13 -11.19
CA HIS A 265 41.59 -29.83 -11.06
C HIS A 265 41.15 -29.79 -9.59
N ALA A 266 41.63 -30.71 -8.76
CA ALA A 266 41.35 -30.72 -7.32
C ALA A 266 41.90 -29.44 -6.65
N SER A 267 43.12 -29.02 -6.99
CA SER A 267 43.72 -27.78 -6.50
C SER A 267 42.92 -26.54 -6.94
N ARG A 268 42.52 -26.45 -8.21
CA ARG A 268 41.68 -25.35 -8.70
C ARG A 268 40.32 -25.29 -8.01
N ARG A 269 39.72 -26.44 -7.72
CA ARG A 269 38.45 -26.54 -6.99
C ARG A 269 38.61 -26.08 -5.54
N GLY A 270 39.62 -26.58 -4.83
CA GLY A 270 39.92 -26.15 -3.45
C GLY A 270 40.12 -24.64 -3.37
N ALA A 271 40.93 -24.07 -4.27
CA ALA A 271 41.14 -22.62 -4.32
C ALA A 271 39.86 -21.83 -4.65
N ALA A 272 38.90 -22.40 -5.39
CA ALA A 272 37.61 -21.77 -5.66
C ALA A 272 36.67 -21.85 -4.46
N GLU A 273 36.67 -22.98 -3.74
CA GLU A 273 35.93 -23.18 -2.50
C GLU A 273 36.42 -22.23 -1.39
N ASP A 274 37.74 -22.07 -1.25
CA ASP A 274 38.35 -21.14 -0.30
C ASP A 274 37.95 -19.68 -0.58
N ARG A 275 38.00 -19.25 -1.86
CA ARG A 275 37.55 -17.90 -2.25
C ARG A 275 36.07 -17.68 -1.99
N LEU A 276 35.23 -18.70 -2.23
CA LEU A 276 33.80 -18.60 -1.95
C LEU A 276 33.55 -18.44 -0.44
N GLN A 277 34.27 -19.20 0.38
CA GLN A 277 34.18 -19.11 1.83
C GLN A 277 34.61 -17.73 2.34
N GLU A 278 35.71 -17.18 1.81
CA GLU A 278 36.19 -15.84 2.16
C GLU A 278 35.16 -14.75 1.81
N GLU A 279 34.60 -14.80 0.60
CA GLU A 279 33.56 -13.86 0.19
C GLU A 279 32.27 -14.00 1.01
N GLN A 280 31.88 -15.21 1.40
CA GLN A 280 30.75 -15.43 2.29
C GLN A 280 30.95 -14.80 3.66
N LEU A 281 32.15 -14.97 4.24
CA LEU A 281 32.52 -14.33 5.51
C LEU A 281 32.53 -12.81 5.37
N ARG A 282 33.03 -12.29 4.26
CA ARG A 282 33.03 -10.85 3.96
C ARG A 282 31.62 -10.27 3.87
N VAL A 283 30.71 -10.95 3.18
CA VAL A 283 29.30 -10.54 3.08
C VAL A 283 28.62 -10.56 4.45
N GLN A 284 28.89 -11.58 5.27
CA GLN A 284 28.36 -11.64 6.64
C GLN A 284 28.88 -10.48 7.50
N ALA A 285 30.18 -10.17 7.43
CA ALA A 285 30.78 -9.05 8.14
C ALA A 285 30.19 -7.70 7.71
N LEU A 286 30.02 -7.48 6.39
CA LEU A 286 29.41 -6.25 5.87
C LEU A 286 27.95 -6.10 6.28
N ARG A 287 27.18 -7.20 6.34
CA ARG A 287 25.79 -7.17 6.85
C ARG A 287 25.75 -6.78 8.32
N ALA A 288 26.60 -7.38 9.14
CA ALA A 288 26.70 -7.03 10.56
C ALA A 288 27.09 -5.55 10.77
N GLN A 289 28.01 -5.01 9.95
CA GLN A 289 28.36 -3.59 9.98
C GLN A 289 27.20 -2.68 9.58
N LEU A 290 26.45 -3.03 8.53
CA LEU A 290 25.28 -2.27 8.10
C LEU A 290 24.18 -2.24 9.17
N ASP A 291 23.93 -3.37 9.83
CA ASP A 291 22.92 -3.46 10.88
C ASP A 291 23.36 -2.63 12.11
N ALA A 292 24.63 -2.72 12.53
CA ALA A 292 25.16 -1.88 13.61
C ALA A 292 25.09 -0.38 13.30
N GLN A 293 25.37 0.02 12.05
CA GLN A 293 25.24 1.41 11.61
C GLN A 293 23.78 1.87 11.62
N ARG A 294 22.84 1.02 11.20
CA ARG A 294 21.41 1.32 11.25
C ARG A 294 20.92 1.54 12.68
N ASP A 295 21.33 0.67 13.60
CA ASP A 295 20.99 0.78 15.02
C ASP A 295 21.56 2.07 15.64
N THR A 296 22.77 2.45 15.25
CA THR A 296 23.40 3.72 15.66
C THR A 296 22.61 4.92 15.15
N ILE A 297 22.24 4.94 13.86
CA ILE A 297 21.43 6.01 13.26
C ILE A 297 20.06 6.10 13.94
N GLU A 298 19.42 4.98 14.21
CA GLU A 298 18.12 4.94 14.87
C GLU A 298 18.20 5.47 16.31
N THR A 299 19.27 5.14 17.03
CA THR A 299 19.55 5.69 18.37
C THR A 299 19.74 7.20 18.31
N MET A 300 20.59 7.70 17.41
CA MET A 300 20.80 9.14 17.22
C MET A 300 19.51 9.88 16.84
N LYS A 301 18.65 9.28 16.01
CA LYS A 301 17.34 9.86 15.66
C LYS A 301 16.42 9.98 16.88
N ARG A 302 16.39 8.95 17.74
CA ARG A 302 15.59 8.97 18.98
C ARG A 302 16.10 10.02 19.95
N GLU A 303 17.42 10.12 20.14
CA GLU A 303 18.04 11.14 20.99
C GLU A 303 17.76 12.55 20.46
N ALA A 304 17.96 12.79 19.15
CA ALA A 304 17.64 14.06 18.52
C ALA A 304 16.16 14.42 18.67
N HIS A 305 15.26 13.44 18.56
CA HIS A 305 13.83 13.68 18.77
C HIS A 305 13.49 14.01 20.24
N ALA A 306 14.12 13.34 21.20
CA ALA A 306 13.92 13.63 22.63
C ALA A 306 14.43 15.02 23.01
N ILE A 307 15.59 15.43 22.47
CA ILE A 307 16.13 16.78 22.61
C ILE A 307 15.18 17.80 21.98
N GLU A 308 14.71 17.55 20.75
CA GLU A 308 13.74 18.40 20.06
C GLU A 308 12.47 18.59 20.90
N GLN A 309 11.87 17.51 21.41
CA GLN A 309 10.67 17.61 22.27
C GLN A 309 10.92 18.42 23.54
N THR A 310 12.09 18.25 24.17
CA THR A 310 12.46 18.99 25.38
C THR A 310 12.61 20.48 25.08
N VAL A 311 13.32 20.83 24.00
CA VAL A 311 13.47 22.23 23.54
C VAL A 311 12.12 22.83 23.20
N LEU A 312 11.24 22.10 22.51
CA LEU A 312 9.89 22.56 22.18
C LEU A 312 9.05 22.81 23.43
N ARG A 313 9.14 21.97 24.46
CA ARG A 313 8.47 22.19 25.74
C ARG A 313 9.02 23.43 26.45
N THR A 314 10.33 23.61 26.52
CA THR A 314 10.95 24.78 27.15
C THR A 314 10.61 26.07 26.42
N LEU A 315 10.60 26.08 25.09
CA LEU A 315 10.13 27.21 24.28
C LEU A 315 8.61 27.43 24.40
N ALA A 316 7.85 26.39 24.74
CA ALA A 316 6.43 26.54 24.99
C ALA A 316 6.16 27.29 26.31
N GLU A 317 6.96 27.00 27.33
CA GLU A 317 6.88 27.53 28.70
C GLU A 317 7.54 28.91 28.86
N ALA A 318 8.67 29.15 28.18
CA ALA A 318 9.29 30.47 28.12
C ALA A 318 8.62 31.28 27.00
N GLY A 319 7.82 32.29 27.36
CA GLY A 319 7.25 33.25 26.41
C GLY A 319 8.28 34.18 25.76
N SER A 320 9.47 33.67 25.41
CA SER A 320 10.57 34.45 24.86
C SER A 320 10.37 34.64 23.36
N GLU A 321 10.35 35.90 22.95
CA GLU A 321 10.38 36.37 21.55
C GLU A 321 11.67 35.89 20.85
N PRO A 322 11.60 34.91 19.93
CA PRO A 322 12.75 34.55 19.12
C PRO A 322 12.89 35.56 17.99
N THR A 323 13.73 36.57 18.23
CA THR A 323 14.09 37.66 17.28
C THR A 323 14.96 37.19 16.10
N ALA A 324 14.87 35.91 15.71
CA ALA A 324 15.86 35.26 14.84
C ALA A 324 15.40 35.01 13.39
N LEU A 325 14.13 35.22 13.04
CA LEU A 325 13.58 34.85 11.72
C LEU A 325 13.16 36.07 10.87
N ALA A 326 14.06 37.04 10.67
CA ALA A 326 13.80 38.23 9.85
C ALA A 326 13.26 37.91 8.44
N ARG A 327 13.67 36.77 7.86
CA ARG A 327 13.23 36.30 6.52
C ARG A 327 11.74 35.98 6.44
N VAL A 328 11.09 35.75 7.58
CA VAL A 328 9.68 35.34 7.71
C VAL A 328 8.75 36.55 7.89
N GLN A 329 9.29 37.70 8.28
CA GLN A 329 8.50 38.90 8.58
C GLN A 329 7.68 39.35 7.35
N GLY A 330 6.37 39.52 7.54
CA GLY A 330 5.44 39.94 6.50
C GLY A 330 5.14 38.90 5.42
N LYS A 331 5.71 37.69 5.51
CA LYS A 331 5.52 36.63 4.51
C LYS A 331 4.46 35.63 4.92
N ARG A 332 3.74 35.10 3.93
CA ARG A 332 2.84 33.96 4.06
C ARG A 332 3.53 32.67 3.64
N ILE A 333 3.81 31.82 4.61
CA ILE A 333 4.45 30.52 4.42
C ILE A 333 3.39 29.42 4.43
N VAL A 334 3.44 28.52 3.46
CA VAL A 334 2.62 27.31 3.43
C VAL A 334 3.49 26.11 3.74
N TYR A 335 3.21 25.40 4.83
CA TYR A 335 3.92 24.19 5.23
C TYR A 335 3.08 22.95 4.88
N VAL A 336 3.61 22.09 4.02
CA VAL A 336 2.90 20.91 3.51
C VAL A 336 3.50 19.63 4.08
N GLY A 337 2.69 18.80 4.73
CA GLY A 337 3.07 17.57 5.42
C GLY A 337 3.67 17.80 6.80
N GLY A 338 4.38 16.81 7.33
CA GLY A 338 5.13 16.89 8.59
C GLY A 338 4.38 16.46 9.83
N ARG A 339 5.03 16.60 10.99
CA ARG A 339 4.56 16.08 12.28
C ARG A 339 3.68 17.12 13.01
N PRO A 340 2.46 16.76 13.49
CA PRO A 340 1.56 17.69 14.18
C PRO A 340 2.20 18.48 15.34
N GLY A 341 3.07 17.84 16.12
CA GLY A 341 3.79 18.49 17.21
C GLY A 341 4.78 19.58 16.76
N ALA A 342 5.39 19.44 15.59
CA ALA A 342 6.30 20.44 15.03
C ALA A 342 5.55 21.65 14.46
N HIS A 343 4.32 21.44 13.95
CA HIS A 343 3.51 22.51 13.35
C HIS A 343 3.17 23.63 14.32
N ALA A 344 2.80 23.30 15.56
CA ALA A 344 2.46 24.29 16.58
C ALA A 344 3.65 25.19 16.93
N ALA A 345 4.83 24.59 17.04
CA ALA A 345 6.07 25.32 17.32
C ALA A 345 6.51 26.19 16.14
N ILE A 346 6.50 25.64 14.91
CA ILE A 346 6.85 26.40 13.70
C ILE A 346 5.87 27.56 13.50
N ARG A 347 4.57 27.35 13.76
CA ARG A 347 3.55 28.41 13.71
C ARG A 347 3.90 29.55 14.66
N ARG A 348 4.18 29.25 15.92
CA ARG A 348 4.58 30.26 16.92
C ARG A 348 5.82 31.03 16.49
N LEU A 349 6.85 30.34 15.99
CA LEU A 349 8.07 30.99 15.51
C LEU A 349 7.78 31.96 14.35
N VAL A 350 6.98 31.53 13.38
CA VAL A 350 6.60 32.33 12.21
C VAL A 350 5.76 33.55 12.60
N GLU A 351 4.75 33.36 13.46
CA GLU A 351 3.85 34.42 13.91
C GLU A 351 4.57 35.44 14.82
N SER A 352 5.47 34.98 15.72
CA SER A 352 6.30 35.88 16.55
C SER A 352 7.26 36.74 15.72
N ALA A 353 7.73 36.21 14.58
CA ALA A 353 8.55 36.96 13.63
C ALA A 353 7.73 37.88 12.70
N GLY A 354 6.41 37.97 12.89
CA GLY A 354 5.51 38.81 12.09
C GLY A 354 5.13 38.24 10.72
N GLY A 355 5.31 36.93 10.51
CA GLY A 355 4.81 36.21 9.33
C GLY A 355 3.50 35.47 9.60
N SER A 356 2.97 34.78 8.57
CA SER A 356 1.80 33.92 8.71
C SER A 356 2.07 32.50 8.20
N LEU A 357 1.63 31.49 8.94
CA LEU A 357 1.81 30.08 8.57
C LEU A 357 0.48 29.40 8.25
N THR A 358 0.35 28.83 7.06
CA THR A 358 -0.73 27.91 6.71
C THR A 358 -0.16 26.49 6.69
N VAL A 359 -0.70 25.60 7.52
CA VAL A 359 -0.26 24.20 7.55
C VAL A 359 -1.26 23.35 6.78
N HIS A 360 -0.75 22.47 5.93
CA HIS A 360 -1.54 21.48 5.22
C HIS A 360 -0.95 20.11 5.54
N ASP A 361 -1.68 19.24 6.23
CA ASP A 361 -1.16 17.95 6.71
C ASP A 361 -1.01 16.89 5.61
N GLY A 362 -1.51 17.17 4.40
CA GLY A 362 -1.42 16.23 3.26
C GLY A 362 -2.19 14.92 3.50
N GLY A 363 -3.21 14.94 4.37
CA GLY A 363 -4.02 13.76 4.67
C GLY A 363 -4.58 13.10 3.41
N ILE A 364 -4.58 11.76 3.41
CA ILE A 364 -5.01 10.88 2.30
C ILE A 364 -6.47 11.16 1.85
N GLU A 365 -7.25 11.86 2.68
CA GLU A 365 -8.66 12.17 2.45
C GLU A 365 -8.95 13.65 2.12
N ASP A 366 -7.94 14.53 2.09
CA ASP A 366 -8.20 15.95 1.85
C ASP A 366 -8.22 16.23 0.34
N ARG A 367 -9.46 16.41 -0.16
CA ARG A 367 -9.83 16.73 -1.56
C ARG A 367 -8.73 17.55 -2.23
N LYS A 368 -8.17 17.05 -3.34
CA LYS A 368 -7.13 17.68 -4.19
C LYS A 368 -7.32 19.21 -4.45
N GLY A 369 -8.52 19.75 -4.24
CA GLY A 369 -8.81 21.18 -4.30
C GLY A 369 -8.33 22.03 -3.11
N LYS A 370 -8.15 21.49 -1.89
CA LYS A 370 -7.76 22.29 -0.71
C LYS A 370 -6.30 22.73 -0.72
N LEU A 371 -5.39 21.85 -1.13
CA LEU A 371 -3.98 22.23 -1.36
C LEU A 371 -3.87 23.26 -2.51
N ALA A 372 -4.61 23.03 -3.61
CA ALA A 372 -4.64 23.98 -4.72
C ALA A 372 -5.25 25.35 -4.32
N ALA A 373 -6.12 25.38 -3.29
CA ALA A 373 -6.70 26.61 -2.76
C ALA A 373 -5.82 27.30 -1.70
N SER A 374 -4.93 26.57 -1.01
CA SER A 374 -4.06 27.14 0.02
C SER A 374 -2.77 27.75 -0.52
N ILE A 375 -2.32 27.33 -1.71
CA ILE A 375 -1.09 27.79 -2.36
C ILE A 375 -1.19 29.25 -2.90
N PRO A 376 -2.28 29.68 -3.57
CA PRO A 376 -2.37 31.05 -4.10
C PRO A 376 -2.15 32.11 -3.02
N GLY A 377 -1.27 33.08 -3.29
CA GLY A 377 -0.92 34.17 -2.37
C GLY A 377 0.04 33.76 -1.25
N ALA A 378 0.75 32.63 -1.37
CA ALA A 378 1.86 32.29 -0.50
C ALA A 378 3.17 32.85 -1.08
N ASP A 379 4.06 33.34 -0.23
CA ASP A 379 5.40 33.81 -0.61
C ASP A 379 6.40 32.65 -0.68
N LEU A 380 6.19 31.62 0.13
CA LEU A 380 7.06 30.44 0.20
C LEU A 380 6.29 29.19 0.61
N VAL A 381 6.52 28.10 -0.13
CA VAL A 381 6.00 26.77 0.19
C VAL A 381 7.14 25.89 0.70
N VAL A 382 6.95 25.26 1.86
CA VAL A 382 7.95 24.42 2.52
C VAL A 382 7.37 23.03 2.76
N PHE A 383 8.14 21.98 2.50
CA PHE A 383 7.69 20.60 2.72
C PHE A 383 8.83 19.68 3.14
N PRO A 384 8.65 18.82 4.14
CA PRO A 384 9.67 17.88 4.59
C PRO A 384 9.67 16.60 3.75
N VAL A 385 10.84 16.20 3.26
CA VAL A 385 10.99 15.07 2.32
C VAL A 385 10.75 13.71 2.99
N ASP A 386 10.92 13.62 4.32
CA ASP A 386 10.68 12.41 5.13
C ASP A 386 9.20 12.16 5.45
N CYS A 387 8.28 13.09 5.14
CA CYS A 387 6.85 12.95 5.45
C CYS A 387 5.92 13.23 4.26
N VAL A 388 6.45 13.41 3.04
CA VAL A 388 5.65 13.66 1.83
C VAL A 388 5.98 12.61 0.77
N ASP A 389 4.96 11.96 0.23
CA ASP A 389 5.12 10.97 -0.83
C ASP A 389 5.49 11.61 -2.18
N HIS A 390 5.98 10.77 -3.11
CA HIS A 390 6.49 11.24 -4.40
C HIS A 390 5.42 11.92 -5.27
N ASP A 391 4.17 11.44 -5.24
CA ASP A 391 3.09 11.98 -6.07
C ASP A 391 2.59 13.33 -5.52
N SER A 392 2.53 13.46 -4.19
CA SER A 392 2.24 14.72 -3.50
C SER A 392 3.32 15.77 -3.77
N MET A 393 4.60 15.39 -3.73
CA MET A 393 5.72 16.26 -4.07
C MET A 393 5.63 16.75 -5.52
N ASN A 394 5.39 15.86 -6.48
CA ASN A 394 5.27 16.21 -7.90
C ASN A 394 4.04 17.09 -8.18
N THR A 395 2.96 16.91 -7.42
CA THR A 395 1.76 17.75 -7.51
C THR A 395 2.03 19.14 -6.93
N LEU A 396 2.71 19.21 -5.78
CA LEU A 396 3.11 20.46 -5.15
C LEU A 396 4.02 21.30 -6.06
N LYS A 397 5.03 20.67 -6.68
CA LYS A 397 5.91 21.33 -7.66
C LYS A 397 5.14 21.96 -8.81
N ARG A 398 4.27 21.18 -9.45
CA ARG A 398 3.44 21.66 -10.58
C ARG A 398 2.52 22.82 -10.18
N LEU A 399 1.98 22.81 -8.96
CA LEU A 399 1.15 23.89 -8.46
C LEU A 399 1.96 25.16 -8.16
N CYS A 400 3.11 25.02 -7.50
CA CYS A 400 4.00 26.15 -7.21
C CYS A 400 4.53 26.79 -8.50
N GLU A 401 4.95 25.98 -9.49
CA GLU A 401 5.38 26.45 -10.80
C GLU A 401 4.26 27.19 -11.55
N ARG A 402 3.03 26.66 -11.53
CA ARG A 402 1.88 27.31 -12.17
C ARG A 402 1.57 28.68 -11.57
N HIS A 403 1.70 28.82 -10.26
CA HIS A 403 1.43 30.07 -9.54
C HIS A 403 2.66 30.97 -9.38
N GLN A 404 3.83 30.55 -9.90
CA GLN A 404 5.12 31.25 -9.76
C GLN A 404 5.51 31.51 -8.30
N ILE A 405 5.24 30.54 -7.42
CA ILE A 405 5.55 30.62 -5.99
C ILE A 405 6.81 29.81 -5.69
N ALA A 406 7.71 30.39 -4.89
CA ALA A 406 8.93 29.72 -4.47
C ALA A 406 8.60 28.52 -3.57
N TYR A 407 9.31 27.40 -3.77
CA TYR A 407 9.20 26.23 -2.91
C TYR A 407 10.56 25.70 -2.46
N ARG A 408 10.63 25.16 -1.23
CA ARG A 408 11.85 24.63 -0.63
C ARG A 408 11.61 23.31 0.12
N PRO A 409 12.34 22.23 -0.23
CA PRO A 409 12.29 20.98 0.52
C PRO A 409 13.08 21.09 1.83
N LEU A 410 12.55 20.53 2.92
CA LEU A 410 13.27 20.34 4.18
C LEU A 410 13.82 18.92 4.27
N ARG A 411 15.02 18.77 4.85
CA ARG A 411 15.64 17.45 5.05
C ARG A 411 14.79 16.55 5.96
N THR A 412 14.17 17.13 6.99
CA THR A 412 13.31 16.42 7.94
C THR A 412 12.13 17.27 8.38
N ALA A 413 11.08 16.65 8.90
CA ALA A 413 9.93 17.31 9.53
C ALA A 413 10.24 17.76 10.97
N SER A 414 11.36 18.45 11.17
CA SER A 414 11.82 19.00 12.45
C SER A 414 11.79 20.52 12.46
N VAL A 415 11.64 21.10 13.66
CA VAL A 415 11.70 22.57 13.82
C VAL A 415 13.09 23.10 13.52
N ALA A 416 14.13 22.34 13.86
CA ALA A 416 15.52 22.66 13.51
C ALA A 416 15.73 22.79 12.00
N SER A 417 15.17 21.87 11.18
CA SER A 417 15.28 21.97 9.71
C SER A 417 14.58 23.21 9.16
N PHE A 418 13.45 23.61 9.75
CA PHE A 418 12.76 24.83 9.36
C PHE A 418 13.55 26.09 9.72
N VAL A 419 14.09 26.15 10.94
CA VAL A 419 14.91 27.29 11.39
C VAL A 419 16.19 27.40 10.56
N ASP A 420 16.87 26.28 10.28
CA ASP A 420 18.05 26.23 9.38
C ASP A 420 17.72 26.90 8.03
N LEU A 421 16.63 26.50 7.37
CA LEU A 421 16.19 27.09 6.11
C LEU A 421 15.90 28.60 6.19
N MET A 422 15.35 29.06 7.30
CA MET A 422 14.92 30.46 7.45
C MET A 422 16.05 31.39 7.94
N THR A 423 17.13 30.81 8.47
CA THR A 423 18.33 31.53 8.94
C THR A 423 19.48 31.47 7.94
N ASP A 424 19.47 30.51 7.01
CA ASP A 424 20.47 30.40 5.96
C ASP A 424 20.30 31.52 4.91
N ASP A 425 21.37 32.29 4.70
CA ASP A 425 21.41 33.52 3.89
C ASP A 425 21.87 33.24 2.45
N HIS A 426 21.78 31.99 1.99
CA HIS A 426 22.19 31.64 0.64
C HIS A 426 21.20 32.13 -0.43
N ASP A 427 21.77 32.92 -1.34
CA ASP A 427 21.16 33.71 -2.40
C ASP A 427 20.31 32.89 -3.39
N ASP A 428 19.13 33.41 -3.71
CA ASP A 428 17.92 32.64 -4.07
C ASP A 428 17.69 32.43 -5.58
N THR A 429 18.72 32.50 -6.44
CA THR A 429 18.51 32.49 -7.91
C THR A 429 19.11 31.32 -8.71
N ALA A 430 19.83 30.37 -8.11
CA ALA A 430 20.57 29.36 -8.90
C ALA A 430 20.11 27.89 -8.79
N GLN A 431 19.12 27.55 -7.96
CA GLN A 431 18.75 26.13 -7.73
C GLN A 431 17.40 25.69 -8.33
N SER A 432 16.68 26.56 -9.04
CA SER A 432 15.53 26.13 -9.85
C SER A 432 15.93 25.32 -11.10
N SER A 433 17.22 25.24 -11.44
CA SER A 433 17.71 24.57 -12.66
C SER A 433 18.78 23.50 -12.43
N ARG A 434 19.11 23.18 -11.19
CA ARG A 434 20.11 22.13 -10.85
C ARG A 434 19.56 21.09 -9.88
N CYS A 435 18.44 20.48 -10.21
CA CYS A 435 18.25 19.07 -9.85
C CYS A 435 18.70 18.25 -11.07
N SER A 436 19.91 17.73 -10.94
CA SER A 436 20.65 16.92 -11.90
C SER A 436 19.78 15.88 -12.61
N ARG A 437 19.86 15.92 -13.94
CA ARG A 437 19.91 14.79 -14.88
C ARG A 437 19.26 13.50 -14.37
N VAL A 438 18.14 13.16 -15.00
CA VAL A 438 17.77 11.76 -15.29
C VAL A 438 19.06 10.98 -15.49
N SER A 439 19.31 9.95 -14.67
CA SER A 439 20.41 9.03 -14.95
C SER A 439 20.08 8.35 -16.28
N ALA A 440 20.65 8.87 -17.36
CA ALA A 440 20.78 8.14 -18.60
C ALA A 440 21.75 6.98 -18.34
N PHE A 441 21.23 5.90 -17.76
CA PHE A 441 21.88 4.59 -17.89
C PHE A 441 21.32 3.98 -19.16
N CYS A 442 21.92 4.36 -20.29
CA CYS A 442 21.63 3.76 -21.58
C CYS A 442 22.64 2.64 -21.84
N LEU A 443 22.08 1.44 -22.01
CA LEU A 443 22.45 0.40 -22.98
C LEU A 443 23.66 -0.51 -22.68
N ARG A 444 23.30 -1.81 -22.63
CA ARG A 444 23.78 -2.83 -23.58
C ARG A 444 25.22 -3.30 -23.40
N HIS A 445 25.39 -4.42 -22.68
CA HIS A 445 26.21 -5.55 -23.11
C HIS A 445 25.85 -6.80 -22.28
N GLY A 446 25.54 -7.90 -22.97
CA GLY A 446 25.54 -9.27 -22.43
C GLY A 446 24.18 -9.82 -22.04
#